data_AF-A0A822G729-F1
#
_entry.id   AF-A0A822G729-F1
#
_cell.length_a   1.000
_cell.length_b   1.000
_cell.length_c   1.000
_cell.angle_alpha   90.00
_cell.angle_beta   90.00
_cell.angle_gamma   90.00
#
_symmetry.space_group_name_H-M   'P 1'
#
loop_
_entity.id
_entity.type
_entity.pdbx_description
1 polymer ?
#
loop_
_entity_poly.entity_id
_entity_poly.type
_entity_poly.pdbx_seq_one_letter_code
_entity_poly.pdbx_strand_id
1 'polypeptide(L)' 'MLLGADTILMDGTFSTCPSMFDQVYTIHAVKYDESFPCVFGLLPNRLKTTYHFM' A
#
# COMPACT_ATOMS: atom_id res chain seq x y z
N MET A 1 -1.49 9.58 -11.64
CA MET A 1 -0.25 9.35 -10.86
C MET A 1 0.26 7.92 -11.05
N LEU A 2 -0.51 6.88 -10.67
CA LEU A 2 -0.10 5.47 -10.85
C LEU A 2 0.15 5.04 -12.30
N LEU A 3 -0.74 5.37 -13.24
CA LEU A 3 -0.66 4.96 -14.67
C LEU A 3 0.56 5.47 -15.45
N GLY A 4 1.31 6.42 -14.89
CA GLY A 4 2.51 6.99 -15.53
C GLY A 4 3.68 7.08 -14.56
N ALA A 5 3.74 6.14 -13.62
CA ALA A 5 4.84 5.96 -12.68
C ALA A 5 5.92 5.09 -13.32
N ASP A 6 7.18 5.39 -13.04
CA ASP A 6 8.32 4.60 -13.50
C ASP A 6 8.45 3.32 -12.68
N THR A 7 8.04 3.36 -11.42
CA THR A 7 8.03 2.22 -10.50
C THR A 7 6.86 2.34 -9.54
N ILE A 8 6.30 1.20 -9.15
CA ILE A 8 5.27 1.11 -8.11
C ILE A 8 5.90 0.42 -6.89
N LEU A 9 5.86 1.11 -5.74
CA LEU A 9 6.26 0.55 -4.47
C LEU A 9 5.03 0.22 -3.64
N MET A 10 5.10 -0.88 -2.91
CA MET A 10 4.01 -1.35 -2.07
C MET A 10 4.59 -1.78 -0.73
N ASP A 11 4.02 -1.28 0.37
CA ASP A 11 4.49 -1.60 1.73
C ASP A 11 3.33 -1.69 2.73
N GLY A 12 3.51 -2.51 3.77
CA GLY A 12 2.55 -2.72 4.85
C GLY A 12 3.12 -2.24 6.19
N THR A 13 2.47 -1.26 6.83
CA THR A 13 2.82 -0.80 8.17
C THR A 13 1.88 -1.38 9.23
N PHE A 14 2.45 -2.00 10.27
CA PHE A 14 1.70 -2.71 11.32
C PHE A 14 1.59 -1.91 12.62
N SER A 15 2.65 -1.19 12.98
CA SER A 15 2.78 -0.50 14.27
C SER A 15 1.83 0.68 14.45
N THR A 16 1.36 1.27 13.36
CA THR A 16 0.47 2.43 13.33
C THR A 16 -0.98 2.07 12.97
N CYS A 17 -1.26 0.77 12.83
CA CYS A 17 -2.57 0.30 12.39
C CYS A 17 -3.61 0.39 13.53
N PRO A 18 -4.83 0.91 13.28
CA PRO A 18 -5.92 0.85 14.24
C PRO A 18 -6.22 -0.59 14.63
N SER A 19 -6.59 -0.85 15.89
CA SER A 19 -6.80 -2.20 16.44
C SER A 19 -7.86 -3.06 15.73
N MET A 20 -8.66 -2.47 14.84
CA MET A 20 -9.66 -3.16 14.02
C MET A 20 -9.08 -3.79 12.74
N PHE A 21 -7.85 -3.42 12.37
CA PHE A 21 -7.17 -3.89 11.17
C PHE A 21 -5.79 -4.43 11.53
N ASP A 22 -5.25 -5.32 10.71
CA ASP A 22 -3.96 -5.97 10.96
C ASP A 22 -2.80 -5.19 10.32
N GLN A 23 -3.07 -4.39 9.28
CA GLN A 23 -2.07 -3.53 8.65
C GLN A 23 -2.68 -2.35 7.88
N VAL A 24 -1.91 -1.28 7.78
CA VAL A 24 -2.09 -0.22 6.78
C VAL A 24 -1.22 -0.56 5.58
N TYR A 25 -1.82 -0.82 4.44
CA TYR A 25 -1.11 -1.06 3.18
C TYR A 25 -1.06 0.21 2.35
N THR A 26 0.09 0.50 1.78
CA THR A 26 0.34 1.73 1.03
C THR A 26 0.88 1.39 -0.35
N ILE A 27 0.39 2.09 -1.37
CA ILE A 27 0.92 2.01 -2.73
C ILE A 27 1.43 3.39 -3.11
N HIS A 28 2.70 3.43 -3.50
CA HIS A 28 3.40 4.63 -3.91
C HIS A 28 3.77 4.55 -5.39
N ALA A 29 3.54 5.64 -6.10
CA ALA A 29 4.06 5.84 -7.45
C ALA A 29 5.41 6.55 -7.33
N VAL A 30 6.45 5.98 -7.93
CA VAL A 30 7.73 6.66 -8.11
C VAL A 30 7.73 7.35 -9.46
N LYS A 31 8.00 8.65 -9.45
CA LYS A 31 8.14 9.45 -10.68
C LYS A 31 9.11 10.59 -10.44
N TYR A 32 10.00 10.85 -11.39
CA TYR A 32 11.03 11.89 -11.24
C TYR A 32 11.88 11.71 -9.98
N ASP A 33 12.24 10.46 -9.66
CA ASP A 33 12.98 10.06 -8.44
C ASP A 33 12.30 10.41 -7.11
N GLU A 34 11.04 10.85 -7.13
CA GLU A 34 10.24 11.10 -5.94
C GLU A 34 9.14 10.04 -5.76
N SER A 35 8.86 9.72 -4.49
CA SER A 35 7.82 8.74 -4.11
C SER A 35 6.56 9.47 -3.66
N PHE A 36 5.45 9.19 -4.34
CA PHE A 36 4.15 9.78 -4.07
C PHE A 36 3.18 8.71 -3.54
N PRO A 37 2.69 8.81 -2.29
CA PRO A 37 1.65 7.93 -1.81
C PRO A 37 0.36 8.14 -2.62
N CYS A 38 -0.16 7.07 -3.20
CA CYS A 38 -1.31 7.11 -4.09
C CYS A 38 -2.53 6.37 -3.53
N VAL A 39 -2.31 5.26 -2.82
CA VAL A 39 -3.39 4.44 -2.25
C VAL A 39 -3.03 4.05 -0.83
N PHE A 40 -4.02 4.14 0.06
CA PHE A 40 -3.95 3.62 1.42
C PHE A 40 -5.12 2.63 1.59
N GLY A 41 -4.81 1.42 2.03
CA GLY A 41 -5.79 0.38 2.33
C GLY A 41 -5.64 -0.09 3.77
N LEU A 42 -6.75 -0.27 4.47
CA LEU A 42 -6.78 -0.91 5.79
C LEU A 42 -7.12 -2.39 5.57
N LEU A 43 -6.16 -3.28 5.80
CA LEU A 43 -6.33 -4.70 5.53
C LEU A 43 -6.62 -5.46 6.83
N PRO A 44 -7.59 -6.38 6.82
CA PRO A 44 -7.97 -7.13 8.03
C PRO A 44 -6.97 -8.22 8.40
N ASN A 45 -6.06 -8.61 7.50
CA ASN A 45 -5.06 -9.66 7.73
C ASN A 45 -3.91 -9.61 6.68
N ARG A 46 -2.86 -10.41 6.92
CA ARG A 46 -1.67 -10.60 6.05
C ARG A 46 -1.76 -11.82 5.10
N LEU A 47 -2.95 -12.28 4.71
CA LEU A 47 -3.07 -13.46 3.85
C LEU A 47 -2.80 -13.13 2.37
N LYS A 48 -2.14 -14.04 1.65
CA LYS A 48 -1.94 -13.91 0.19
C LYS A 48 -3.26 -13.69 -0.56
N THR A 49 -4.33 -14.36 -0.11
CA THR A 49 -5.68 -14.22 -0.66
C THR A 49 -6.21 -12.79 -0.57
N THR A 50 -5.85 -12.05 0.47
CA THR A 50 -6.29 -10.64 0.65
C THR A 50 -5.72 -9.74 -0.43
N TYR A 51 -4.49 -10.00 -0.89
CA TYR A 51 -3.87 -9.26 -1.99
C TYR A 51 -4.40 -9.67 -3.37
N HIS A 52 -5.03 -10.84 -3.51
CA HIS A 52 -5.65 -11.24 -4.79
C HIS A 52 -6.92 -10.43 -5.11
N PHE A 53 -7.54 -9.81 -4.11
CA PHE A 53 -8.74 -8.98 -4.27
C PHE A 53 -8.43 -7.47 -4.34
N MET A 54 -7.14 -7.11 -4.26
CA MET A 54 -6.65 -5.73 -4.31
C MET A 54 -6.15 -5.41 -5.72
#